data_AF-A0A8X6XXL4-F1
#
_entry.id   AF-A0A8X6XXL4-F1
#
_cell.length_a   1.000
_cell.length_b   1.000
_cell.length_c   1.000
_cell.angle_alpha   90.00
_cell.angle_beta   90.00
_cell.angle_gamma   90.00
#
_symmetry.space_group_name_H-M   'P 1'
#
loop_
_entity.id
_entity.type
_entity.pdbx_description
1 polymer ?
#
loop_
_entity_poly.entity_id
_entity_poly.type
_entity_poly.pdbx_seq_one_letter_code
_entity_poly.pdbx_strand_id
1 'polypeptide(L)'
;MFNFLADVAEKTKSSVVYIEIVARHPFTKQNIPISNGSGFIVRSDGLILTNAHVVSHHGRVVVKLYDGKEYEGTVENFDTESDLATVRIKAKDLPVLPLGQSSKLRAGEFVIAMGNPLTLSHTITAGVVSSANRQGKDLGLHRKSDYIQTDAAVNVGNSGGPLVNLDCEAIGINTMKVTEGISFAIPSDRAVEFLQRIEKSQKGSWNPFSSSEDTNKKQKYLGITMLTLTPSIIRELQERNPEFPAVNNGVLVWRVMVNSPSAGIRHGDVITAINGKDIHSASDIYSLLKNEDVLHIHIIRKNREFDITVKLMNPVLP
;
A
#
# COMPACT_ATOMS: atom_id res chain seq x y z
N MET A 1 21.86 -0.97 28.83
CA MET A 1 20.59 -0.20 28.68
C MET A 1 19.78 -0.93 27.62
N PHE A 2 18.51 -1.28 27.88
CA PHE A 2 17.69 -2.16 27.02
C PHE A 2 16.85 -1.39 25.99
N ASN A 3 17.35 -0.25 25.48
CA ASN A 3 16.61 0.63 24.56
C ASN A 3 16.80 0.23 23.08
N PHE A 4 16.79 -1.07 22.79
CA PHE A 4 17.11 -1.60 21.46
C PHE A 4 16.17 -1.05 20.36
N LEU A 5 14.90 -0.76 20.69
CA LEU A 5 13.96 -0.15 19.74
C LEU A 5 14.37 1.28 19.36
N ALA A 6 14.87 2.06 20.34
CA ALA A 6 15.38 3.40 20.07
C ALA A 6 16.65 3.33 19.22
N ASP A 7 17.53 2.37 19.47
CA ASP A 7 18.76 2.18 18.69
C ASP A 7 18.47 1.84 17.23
N VAL A 8 17.49 0.97 16.97
CA VAL A 8 17.06 0.63 15.60
C VAL A 8 16.41 1.84 14.93
N ALA A 9 15.52 2.55 15.61
CA ALA A 9 14.90 3.77 15.07
C ALA A 9 15.96 4.83 14.73
N GLU A 10 16.94 5.04 15.60
CA GLU A 10 18.03 6.00 15.40
C GLU A 10 18.89 5.64 14.19
N LYS A 11 19.24 4.36 14.03
CA LYS A 11 20.06 3.88 12.92
C LYS A 11 19.35 3.93 11.56
N THR A 12 18.03 3.80 11.55
CA THR A 12 17.27 3.61 10.30
C THR A 12 16.52 4.85 9.84
N LYS A 13 16.24 5.81 10.73
CA LYS A 13 15.45 7.01 10.42
C LYS A 13 15.95 7.81 9.21
N SER A 14 17.26 7.87 8.98
CA SER A 14 17.86 8.65 7.89
C SER A 14 17.54 8.08 6.51
N SER A 15 17.27 6.78 6.42
CA SER A 15 16.88 6.08 5.19
C SER A 15 15.38 6.13 4.91
N VAL A 16 14.57 6.63 5.84
CA VAL A 16 13.09 6.70 5.73
C VAL A 16 12.67 8.07 5.20
N VAL A 17 11.79 8.09 4.20
CA VAL A 17 11.38 9.30 3.49
C VAL A 17 9.87 9.53 3.59
N TYR A 18 9.47 10.79 3.57
CA TYR A 18 8.09 11.20 3.36
C TYR A 18 7.81 11.29 1.87
N ILE A 19 6.66 10.78 1.43
CA ILE A 19 6.21 10.87 0.04
C ILE A 19 4.85 11.54 0.01
N GLU A 20 4.71 12.55 -0.84
CA GLU A 20 3.48 13.31 -1.00
C GLU A 20 3.18 13.58 -2.47
N ILE A 21 1.91 13.45 -2.80
CA ILE A 21 1.37 13.88 -4.08
C ILE A 21 0.70 15.23 -3.85
N VAL A 22 1.18 16.26 -4.53
CA VAL A 22 0.60 17.61 -4.47
C VAL A 22 -0.15 17.92 -5.76
N ALA A 23 -1.42 18.28 -5.65
CA ALA A 23 -2.17 18.95 -6.69
C ALA A 23 -1.92 20.44 -6.61
N ARG A 24 -1.82 21.11 -7.76
CA ARG A 24 -1.84 22.57 -7.79
C ARG A 24 -3.28 23.04 -7.95
N HIS A 25 -3.78 23.79 -6.98
CA HIS A 25 -5.13 24.35 -7.06
C HIS A 25 -5.23 25.29 -8.27
N PRO A 26 -6.25 25.13 -9.14
CA PRO A 26 -6.30 25.82 -10.43
C PRO A 26 -6.36 27.34 -10.31
N PHE A 27 -7.03 27.87 -9.29
CA PHE A 27 -7.20 29.31 -9.08
C PHE A 27 -6.16 29.94 -8.14
N THR A 28 -5.98 29.38 -6.94
CA THR A 28 -5.05 29.92 -5.94
C THR A 28 -3.59 29.56 -6.19
N LYS A 29 -3.30 28.63 -7.11
CA LYS A 29 -1.96 28.06 -7.38
C LYS A 29 -1.27 27.42 -6.16
N GLN A 30 -1.99 27.23 -5.05
CA GLN A 30 -1.49 26.57 -3.85
C GLN A 30 -1.35 25.07 -4.07
N ASN A 31 -0.35 24.47 -3.42
CA ASN A 31 -0.19 23.02 -3.40
C ASN A 31 -1.16 22.42 -2.37
N ILE A 32 -1.95 21.44 -2.80
CA ILE A 32 -2.90 20.70 -1.97
C ILE A 32 -2.44 19.25 -1.94
N PRO A 33 -2.13 18.69 -0.76
CA PRO A 33 -1.78 17.28 -0.64
C PRO A 33 -2.99 16.40 -1.01
N ILE A 34 -2.79 15.50 -1.96
CA ILE A 34 -3.78 14.56 -2.49
C ILE A 34 -3.63 13.19 -1.80
N SER A 35 -2.39 12.75 -1.66
CA SER A 35 -2.03 11.46 -1.07
C SER A 35 -0.69 11.65 -0.39
N ASN A 36 -0.48 10.97 0.73
CA ASN A 36 0.81 10.91 1.38
C ASN A 36 1.05 9.54 2.00
N GLY A 37 2.29 9.32 2.36
CA GLY A 37 2.76 8.15 3.05
C GLY A 37 4.26 8.23 3.28
N SER A 38 4.86 7.08 3.55
CA SER A 38 6.30 6.92 3.70
C SER A 38 6.90 6.08 2.58
N GLY A 39 8.21 6.10 2.50
CA GLY A 39 9.02 5.16 1.72
C GLY A 39 10.38 5.00 2.39
N PHE A 40 11.27 4.23 1.76
CA PHE A 40 12.65 4.13 2.21
C PHE A 40 13.63 3.93 1.07
N ILE A 41 14.83 4.42 1.27
CA ILE A 41 15.91 4.43 0.28
C ILE A 41 16.56 3.05 0.26
N VAL A 42 16.51 2.39 -0.90
CA VAL A 42 17.08 1.05 -1.13
C VAL A 42 18.35 1.08 -1.96
N ARG A 43 18.67 2.21 -2.61
CA ARG A 43 19.97 2.46 -3.26
C ARG A 43 20.42 3.89 -3.04
N SER A 44 21.73 4.07 -2.86
CA SER A 44 22.35 5.37 -2.54
C SER A 44 22.25 6.39 -3.68
N ASP A 45 21.89 5.96 -4.89
CA ASP A 45 21.62 6.78 -6.07
C ASP A 45 20.17 7.31 -6.14
N GLY A 46 19.44 7.26 -5.03
CA GLY A 46 18.09 7.84 -4.93
C GLY A 46 16.95 6.91 -5.31
N LEU A 47 17.15 5.59 -5.32
CA LEU A 47 16.04 4.64 -5.49
C LEU A 47 15.32 4.46 -4.16
N ILE A 48 14.02 4.72 -4.17
CA ILE A 48 13.13 4.60 -3.03
C ILE A 48 12.09 3.53 -3.32
N LEU A 49 11.81 2.69 -2.33
CA LEU A 49 10.70 1.76 -2.34
C LEU A 49 9.54 2.31 -1.50
N THR A 50 8.31 2.11 -1.97
CA THR A 50 7.06 2.45 -1.27
C THR A 50 5.91 1.57 -1.78
N ASN A 51 4.68 1.83 -1.33
CA ASN A 51 3.50 1.19 -1.88
C ASN A 51 2.99 1.87 -3.16
N ALA A 52 2.40 1.09 -4.06
CA ALA A 52 1.78 1.62 -5.27
C ALA A 52 0.61 2.56 -4.94
N HIS A 53 -0.15 2.27 -3.90
CA HIS A 53 -1.25 3.12 -3.46
C HIS A 53 -0.78 4.47 -2.92
N VAL A 54 0.44 4.58 -2.37
CA VAL A 54 0.99 5.86 -1.89
C VAL A 54 1.16 6.82 -3.07
N VAL A 55 1.62 6.30 -4.21
CA VAL A 55 1.90 7.08 -5.42
C VAL A 55 0.73 7.17 -6.42
N SER A 56 -0.35 6.39 -6.24
CA SER A 56 -1.64 6.51 -6.93
C SER A 56 -1.58 6.72 -8.46
N HIS A 57 -0.61 6.09 -9.14
CA HIS A 57 -0.33 6.24 -10.58
C HIS A 57 0.09 7.64 -11.06
N HIS A 58 0.44 8.56 -10.15
CA HIS A 58 0.97 9.86 -10.53
C HIS A 58 2.43 9.75 -10.95
N GLY A 59 2.81 10.37 -12.07
CA GLY A 59 4.19 10.32 -12.56
C GLY A 59 5.20 11.09 -11.70
N ARG A 60 4.74 12.04 -10.88
CA ARG A 60 5.59 12.91 -10.05
C ARG A 60 5.07 12.99 -8.62
N VAL A 61 6.00 12.98 -7.67
CA VAL A 61 5.75 13.10 -6.22
C VAL A 61 6.78 14.04 -5.60
N VAL A 62 6.47 14.57 -4.42
CA VAL A 62 7.45 15.25 -3.56
C VAL A 62 7.98 14.24 -2.55
N VAL A 63 9.30 14.16 -2.44
CA VAL A 63 9.98 13.31 -1.47
C VAL A 63 10.71 14.21 -0.48
N LYS A 64 10.49 14.01 0.82
CA LYS A 64 11.24 14.71 1.87
C LYS A 64 12.09 13.73 2.66
N LEU A 65 13.39 14.00 2.74
CA LEU A 65 14.33 13.20 3.51
C LEU A 65 14.27 13.56 4.99
N TYR A 66 14.84 12.72 5.85
CA TYR A 66 14.88 12.96 7.30
C TYR A 66 15.58 14.27 7.69
N ASP A 67 16.58 14.72 6.91
CA ASP A 67 17.28 16.00 7.13
C ASP A 67 16.46 17.23 6.70
N GLY A 68 15.22 17.05 6.25
CA GLY A 68 14.32 18.10 5.81
C GLY A 68 14.49 18.51 4.35
N LYS A 69 15.48 17.96 3.62
CA LYS A 69 15.62 18.26 2.18
C LYS A 69 14.46 17.69 1.38
N GLU A 70 13.93 18.50 0.48
CA GLU A 70 12.85 18.12 -0.43
C GLU A 70 13.39 17.89 -1.85
N TYR A 71 12.87 16.86 -2.51
CA TYR A 71 13.21 16.49 -3.88
C TYR A 71 11.94 16.25 -4.68
N GLU A 72 11.96 16.62 -5.95
CA GLU A 72 11.00 16.10 -6.92
C GLU A 72 11.37 14.65 -7.25
N GLY A 73 10.42 13.74 -6.99
CA GLY A 73 10.53 12.31 -7.26
C GLY A 73 9.74 11.91 -8.50
N THR A 74 10.29 11.00 -9.30
CA THR A 74 9.61 10.38 -10.45
C THR A 74 9.25 8.94 -10.10
N VAL A 75 8.00 8.52 -10.33
CA VAL A 75 7.63 7.11 -10.17
C VAL A 75 8.19 6.34 -11.37
N GLU A 76 9.18 5.46 -11.14
CA GLU A 76 9.83 4.70 -12.21
C GLU A 76 9.04 3.43 -12.56
N ASN A 77 8.54 2.71 -11.56
CA ASN A 77 7.81 1.46 -11.73
C ASN A 77 6.77 1.29 -10.63
N PHE A 78 5.67 0.60 -10.93
CA PHE A 78 4.70 0.16 -9.94
C PHE A 78 4.07 -1.18 -10.34
N ASP A 79 3.71 -1.97 -9.35
CA ASP A 79 2.98 -3.23 -9.49
C ASP A 79 1.78 -3.14 -8.54
N THR A 80 0.59 -2.91 -9.09
CA THR A 80 -0.66 -2.83 -8.30
C THR A 80 -1.06 -4.18 -7.71
N GLU A 81 -0.62 -5.29 -8.32
CA GLU A 81 -0.86 -6.62 -7.80
C GLU A 81 0.00 -6.93 -6.59
N SER A 82 1.22 -6.40 -6.49
CA SER A 82 2.00 -6.52 -5.24
C SER A 82 1.90 -5.29 -4.33
N ASP A 83 1.34 -4.17 -4.82
CA ASP A 83 1.37 -2.84 -4.18
C ASP A 83 2.76 -2.36 -3.82
N LEU A 84 3.66 -2.53 -4.78
CA LEU A 84 5.02 -2.01 -4.68
C LEU A 84 5.20 -0.96 -5.76
N ALA A 85 5.91 0.10 -5.42
CA ALA A 85 6.35 1.11 -6.37
C ALA A 85 7.77 1.55 -6.06
N THR A 86 8.46 1.98 -7.11
CA THR A 86 9.76 2.64 -7.02
C THR A 86 9.63 4.10 -7.39
N VAL A 87 10.29 4.95 -6.59
CA VAL A 87 10.42 6.38 -6.84
C VAL A 87 11.90 6.71 -6.96
N ARG A 88 12.24 7.56 -7.92
CA ARG A 88 13.59 8.07 -8.14
C ARG A 88 13.68 9.54 -7.80
N ILE A 89 14.68 9.89 -7.01
CA ILE A 89 15.10 11.27 -6.78
C ILE A 89 16.51 11.51 -7.34
N LYS A 90 16.82 12.75 -7.71
CA LYS A 90 18.15 13.15 -8.19
C LYS A 90 19.06 13.50 -7.02
N ALA A 91 19.58 12.46 -6.35
CA ALA A 91 20.53 12.59 -5.26
C ALA A 91 21.50 11.39 -5.25
N LYS A 92 22.65 11.55 -4.59
CA LYS A 92 23.69 10.52 -4.46
C LYS A 92 24.13 10.44 -3.01
N ASP A 93 24.86 9.37 -2.68
CA ASP A 93 25.46 9.13 -1.36
C ASP A 93 24.43 9.15 -0.23
N LEU A 94 23.21 8.72 -0.55
CA LEU A 94 22.11 8.65 0.40
C LEU A 94 22.26 7.44 1.35
N PRO A 95 21.79 7.56 2.60
CA PRO A 95 21.69 6.43 3.52
C PRO A 95 20.72 5.39 2.95
N VAL A 96 21.11 4.12 3.03
CA VAL A 96 20.34 3.00 2.48
C VAL A 96 19.89 2.10 3.62
N LEU A 97 18.65 1.62 3.53
CA LEU A 97 18.15 0.57 4.40
C LEU A 97 18.25 -0.78 3.67
N PRO A 98 19.04 -1.74 4.17
CA PRO A 98 19.15 -3.06 3.54
C PRO A 98 17.81 -3.81 3.64
N LEU A 99 17.51 -4.62 2.61
CA LEU A 99 16.39 -5.56 2.64
C LEU A 99 16.86 -6.85 3.32
N GLY A 100 16.13 -7.27 4.35
CA GLY A 100 16.35 -8.54 5.05
C GLY A 100 15.63 -9.71 4.38
N GLN A 101 15.67 -10.88 5.00
CA GLN A 101 15.02 -12.11 4.49
C GLN A 101 13.72 -12.39 5.24
N SER A 102 12.59 -11.99 4.67
CA SER A 102 11.28 -12.19 5.29
C SER A 102 10.92 -13.66 5.50
N SER A 103 11.42 -14.55 4.64
CA SER A 103 11.25 -16.01 4.74
C SER A 103 11.87 -16.64 5.99
N LYS A 104 12.75 -15.92 6.70
CA LYS A 104 13.36 -16.37 7.95
C LYS A 104 12.70 -15.79 9.21
N LEU A 105 11.70 -14.92 9.05
CA LEU A 105 11.00 -14.33 10.18
C LEU A 105 10.35 -15.39 11.06
N ARG A 106 10.43 -15.17 12.37
CA ARG A 106 9.75 -16.01 13.36
C ARG A 106 8.62 -15.23 14.02
N ALA A 107 7.55 -15.93 14.35
CA ALA A 107 6.51 -15.37 15.19
C ALA A 107 7.13 -14.94 16.55
N GLY A 108 6.77 -13.76 17.03
CA GLY A 108 7.30 -13.14 18.25
C GLY A 108 8.53 -12.27 18.05
N GLU A 109 9.11 -12.19 16.85
CA GLU A 109 10.22 -11.27 16.59
C GLU A 109 9.78 -9.81 16.69
N PHE A 110 10.55 -9.00 17.43
CA PHE A 110 10.30 -7.56 17.51
C PHE A 110 10.50 -6.89 16.17
N VAL A 111 9.57 -6.01 15.83
CA VAL A 111 9.60 -5.22 14.61
C VAL A 111 9.20 -3.79 14.89
N ILE A 112 9.67 -2.89 14.03
CA ILE A 112 9.37 -1.46 14.08
C ILE A 112 8.77 -1.03 12.74
N ALA A 113 7.53 -0.56 12.76
CA ALA A 113 6.91 0.04 11.59
C ALA A 113 7.33 1.52 11.52
N MET A 114 8.29 1.79 10.64
CA MET A 114 8.89 3.11 10.48
C MET A 114 8.10 3.97 9.50
N GLY A 115 7.86 5.23 9.88
CA GLY A 115 7.42 6.31 9.00
C GLY A 115 8.30 7.54 9.20
N ASN A 116 8.30 8.48 8.25
CA ASN A 116 9.14 9.68 8.38
C ASN A 116 8.51 10.71 9.33
N PRO A 117 9.09 10.98 10.52
CA PRO A 117 8.44 11.74 11.61
C PRO A 117 8.35 13.26 11.38
N LEU A 118 8.73 13.80 10.22
CA LEU A 118 8.77 15.25 9.97
C LEU A 118 7.38 15.91 9.94
N THR A 119 6.29 15.15 9.95
CA THR A 119 4.94 15.69 10.16
C THR A 119 4.25 14.95 11.30
N LEU A 120 3.35 15.65 12.00
CA LEU A 120 2.62 15.15 13.17
C LEU A 120 1.84 13.84 12.92
N SER A 121 1.57 13.50 11.66
CA SER A 121 0.85 12.28 11.25
C SER A 121 1.73 11.05 11.03
N HIS A 122 3.06 11.17 11.05
CA HIS A 122 3.95 10.03 10.87
C HIS A 122 4.51 9.56 12.20
N THR A 123 4.44 8.25 12.40
CA THR A 123 4.68 7.65 13.71
C THR A 123 5.55 6.42 13.55
N ILE A 124 6.51 6.30 14.45
CA ILE A 124 7.26 5.06 14.68
C ILE A 124 6.46 4.24 15.67
N THR A 125 6.11 3.03 15.30
CA THR A 125 5.41 2.09 16.19
C THR A 125 6.20 0.80 16.26
N ALA A 126 6.12 0.11 17.40
CA ALA A 126 6.81 -1.15 17.61
C ALA A 126 5.80 -2.22 18.02
N GLY A 127 6.15 -3.46 17.72
CA GLY A 127 5.34 -4.63 18.01
C GLY A 127 6.13 -5.89 17.74
N VAL A 128 5.43 -7.00 17.54
CA VAL A 128 5.98 -8.30 17.18
C VAL A 128 5.37 -8.81 15.89
N VAL A 129 6.07 -9.72 15.22
CA VAL A 129 5.50 -10.52 14.14
C VAL A 129 4.51 -11.51 14.74
N SER A 130 3.22 -11.36 14.46
CA SER A 130 2.20 -12.34 14.87
C SER A 130 2.19 -13.56 13.94
N SER A 131 2.49 -13.34 12.66
CA SER A 131 2.66 -14.41 11.66
C SER A 131 3.58 -13.93 10.55
N ALA A 132 4.59 -14.73 10.23
CA ALA A 132 5.55 -14.42 9.17
C ALA A 132 5.00 -14.65 7.76
N ASN A 133 4.02 -15.56 7.63
CA ASN A 133 3.52 -16.01 6.34
C ASN A 133 2.01 -16.22 6.37
N ARG A 134 1.25 -15.13 6.51
CA ARG A 134 -0.20 -15.21 6.43
C ARG A 134 -0.63 -15.06 4.99
N GLN A 135 -1.21 -16.13 4.42
CA GLN A 135 -1.57 -16.14 3.01
C GLN A 135 -2.59 -15.04 2.73
N GLY A 136 -2.36 -14.25 1.68
CA GLY A 136 -3.26 -13.17 1.29
C GLY A 136 -4.71 -13.64 1.15
N LYS A 137 -4.92 -14.88 0.68
CA LYS A 137 -6.25 -15.52 0.60
C LYS A 137 -6.96 -15.62 1.96
N ASP A 138 -6.23 -15.90 3.04
CA ASP A 138 -6.77 -16.05 4.39
C ASP A 138 -7.08 -14.68 5.02
N LEU A 139 -6.40 -13.66 4.50
CA LEU A 139 -6.61 -12.24 4.77
C LEU A 139 -7.60 -11.61 3.81
N GLY A 140 -8.14 -12.39 2.89
CA GLY A 140 -8.99 -11.90 1.83
C GLY A 140 -8.36 -10.83 0.92
N LEU A 141 -7.05 -10.66 0.95
CA LEU A 141 -6.38 -9.85 -0.05
C LEU A 141 -6.44 -10.63 -1.36
N HIS A 142 -6.86 -9.98 -2.46
CA HIS A 142 -6.95 -10.61 -3.80
C HIS A 142 -5.64 -11.30 -4.23
N ARG A 143 -4.55 -10.83 -3.64
CA ARG A 143 -3.20 -11.14 -4.04
C ARG A 143 -2.88 -12.56 -3.56
N LYS A 144 -2.36 -13.39 -4.47
CA LYS A 144 -1.73 -14.69 -4.15
C LYS A 144 -0.43 -14.53 -3.34
N SER A 145 -0.26 -13.42 -2.65
CA SER A 145 0.95 -13.03 -1.96
C SER A 145 0.74 -13.20 -0.46
N ASP A 146 1.76 -13.72 0.19
CA ASP A 146 1.80 -13.83 1.63
C ASP A 146 2.10 -12.45 2.24
N TYR A 147 1.62 -12.23 3.47
CA TYR A 147 1.82 -11.01 4.23
C TYR A 147 2.43 -11.31 5.58
N ILE A 148 3.22 -10.36 6.07
CA ILE A 148 3.67 -10.32 7.45
C ILE A 148 2.56 -9.69 8.27
N GLN A 149 2.07 -10.42 9.27
CA GLN A 149 1.15 -9.88 10.26
C GLN A 149 1.94 -9.38 11.47
N THR A 150 1.60 -8.19 11.95
CA THR A 150 2.19 -7.60 13.16
C THR A 150 1.14 -6.84 13.96
N ASP A 151 1.35 -6.71 15.26
CA ASP A 151 0.58 -5.81 16.12
C ASP A 151 1.19 -4.40 16.19
N ALA A 152 2.34 -4.16 15.56
CA ALA A 152 2.86 -2.82 15.34
C ALA A 152 1.84 -2.00 14.53
N ALA A 153 1.41 -0.87 15.08
CA ALA A 153 0.33 -0.10 14.47
C ALA A 153 0.77 0.54 13.15
N VAL A 154 0.09 0.18 12.06
CA VAL A 154 0.25 0.82 10.74
C VAL A 154 -0.82 1.88 10.56
N ASN A 155 -0.44 3.05 10.08
CA ASN A 155 -1.35 4.16 9.78
C ASN A 155 -0.95 4.82 8.45
N VAL A 156 -1.74 5.79 8.00
CA VAL A 156 -1.45 6.51 6.74
C VAL A 156 -0.03 7.08 6.73
N GLY A 157 0.47 7.50 7.89
CA GLY A 157 1.79 8.08 8.02
C GLY A 157 2.94 7.09 7.77
N ASN A 158 2.93 5.89 8.34
CA ASN A 158 4.00 4.91 8.13
C ASN A 158 3.73 3.91 6.99
N SER A 159 2.54 3.96 6.36
CA SER A 159 2.20 3.19 5.16
C SER A 159 3.17 3.50 4.01
N GLY A 160 3.65 2.48 3.31
CA GLY A 160 4.74 2.54 2.34
C GLY A 160 6.14 2.57 2.95
N GLY A 161 6.28 2.88 4.24
CA GLY A 161 7.54 2.82 4.98
C GLY A 161 7.96 1.38 5.31
N PRO A 162 9.18 1.18 5.84
CA PRO A 162 9.69 -0.15 6.12
C PRO A 162 9.16 -0.70 7.45
N LEU A 163 8.90 -2.01 7.47
CA LEU A 163 8.82 -2.81 8.69
C LEU A 163 10.22 -3.39 8.96
N VAL A 164 10.83 -3.03 10.08
CA VAL A 164 12.26 -3.22 10.33
C VAL A 164 12.47 -4.20 11.49
N ASN A 165 13.43 -5.12 11.35
CA ASN A 165 13.85 -6.04 12.42
C ASN A 165 14.92 -5.41 13.34
N LEU A 166 15.36 -6.13 14.38
CA LEU A 166 16.38 -5.63 15.31
C LEU A 166 17.77 -5.49 14.69
N ASP A 167 18.03 -6.14 13.55
CA ASP A 167 19.28 -6.05 12.79
C ASP A 167 19.30 -4.85 11.82
N CYS A 168 18.30 -3.95 11.91
CA CYS A 168 18.16 -2.77 11.06
C CYS A 168 17.94 -3.10 9.57
N GLU A 169 17.30 -4.22 9.29
CA GLU A 169 16.93 -4.64 7.95
C GLU A 169 15.42 -4.45 7.72
N ALA A 170 15.05 -3.95 6.55
CA ALA A 170 13.66 -3.93 6.12
C ALA A 170 13.21 -5.36 5.77
N ILE A 171 12.38 -5.94 6.63
CA ILE A 171 11.77 -7.26 6.46
C ILE A 171 10.38 -7.19 5.83
N GLY A 172 9.81 -5.99 5.71
CA GLY A 172 8.58 -5.77 4.96
C GLY A 172 8.29 -4.30 4.66
N ILE A 173 7.17 -4.06 3.98
CA ILE A 173 6.66 -2.73 3.60
C ILE A 173 5.29 -2.54 4.24
N ASN A 174 5.19 -1.61 5.18
CA ASN A 174 3.95 -1.32 5.94
C ASN A 174 2.82 -0.99 4.96
N THR A 175 1.70 -1.70 4.99
CA THR A 175 0.67 -1.56 3.94
C THR A 175 -0.70 -1.20 4.49
N MET A 176 -1.17 -1.85 5.55
CA MET A 176 -2.51 -1.60 6.10
C MET A 176 -2.65 -2.07 7.55
N LYS A 177 -3.59 -1.47 8.30
CA LYS A 177 -4.00 -1.90 9.65
C LYS A 177 -5.46 -2.30 9.64
N VAL A 178 -5.81 -3.57 9.57
CA VAL A 178 -7.23 -3.99 9.47
C VAL A 178 -8.03 -3.61 10.71
N THR A 179 -7.45 -3.78 11.89
CA THR A 179 -8.05 -3.42 13.18
C THR A 179 -6.94 -3.19 14.22
N GLU A 180 -7.28 -2.65 15.39
CA GLU A 180 -6.32 -2.53 16.50
C GLU A 180 -5.64 -3.87 16.81
N GLY A 181 -4.31 -3.86 16.84
CA GLY A 181 -3.46 -5.03 17.04
C GLY A 181 -3.25 -5.93 15.81
N ILE A 182 -3.75 -5.53 14.63
CA ILE A 182 -3.60 -6.31 13.39
C ILE A 182 -3.27 -5.41 12.22
N SER A 183 -1.99 -5.43 11.88
CA SER A 183 -1.43 -4.76 10.71
C SER A 183 -0.75 -5.77 9.78
N PHE A 184 -0.63 -5.37 8.51
CA PHE A 184 0.00 -6.15 7.46
C PHE A 184 1.09 -5.36 6.77
N ALA A 185 2.17 -6.06 6.46
CA ALA A 185 3.25 -5.60 5.61
C ALA A 185 3.51 -6.59 4.46
N ILE A 186 3.90 -6.08 3.30
CA ILE A 186 4.36 -6.90 2.17
C ILE A 186 5.75 -7.44 2.52
N PRO A 187 6.04 -8.74 2.37
CA PRO A 187 7.35 -9.32 2.69
C PRO A 187 8.50 -8.73 1.87
N SER A 188 9.68 -8.54 2.47
CA SER A 188 10.87 -8.01 1.79
C SER A 188 11.32 -8.88 0.62
N ASP A 189 11.22 -10.21 0.72
CA ASP A 189 11.60 -11.12 -0.36
C ASP A 189 10.78 -10.85 -1.63
N ARG A 190 9.51 -10.43 -1.48
CA ARG A 190 8.65 -10.02 -2.59
C ARG A 190 9.11 -8.70 -3.21
N ALA A 191 9.59 -7.77 -2.40
CA ALA A 191 10.22 -6.54 -2.89
C ALA A 191 11.52 -6.81 -3.64
N VAL A 192 12.34 -7.76 -3.17
CA VAL A 192 13.54 -8.21 -3.88
C VAL A 192 13.17 -8.78 -5.26
N GLU A 193 12.16 -9.66 -5.35
CA GLU A 193 11.67 -10.18 -6.64
C GLU A 193 11.18 -9.06 -7.57
N PHE A 194 10.47 -8.06 -7.05
CA PHE A 194 10.01 -6.90 -7.81
C PHE A 194 11.18 -6.08 -8.37
N LEU A 195 12.17 -5.76 -7.53
CA LEU A 195 13.36 -5.03 -7.96
C LEU A 195 14.18 -5.81 -9.01
N GLN A 196 14.35 -7.13 -8.82
CA GLN A 196 15.03 -7.99 -9.80
C GLN A 196 14.31 -8.06 -11.14
N ARG A 197 12.97 -8.11 -11.14
CA ARG A 197 12.15 -8.06 -12.38
C ARG A 197 12.41 -6.75 -13.13
N ILE A 198 12.45 -5.62 -12.42
CA ILE A 198 12.74 -4.30 -13.01
C ILE A 198 14.15 -4.28 -13.61
N GLU A 199 15.17 -4.70 -12.86
CA GLU A 199 16.56 -4.66 -13.32
C GLU A 199 16.81 -5.55 -14.55
N LYS A 200 16.21 -6.75 -14.58
CA LYS A 200 16.27 -7.64 -15.75
C LYS A 200 15.62 -6.97 -16.97
N SER A 201 14.51 -6.28 -16.75
CA SER A 201 13.77 -5.63 -17.82
C SER A 201 14.47 -4.37 -18.35
N GLN A 202 15.26 -3.66 -17.54
CA GLN A 202 16.09 -2.54 -18.01
C GLN A 202 17.33 -2.97 -18.80
N LYS A 203 17.78 -4.22 -18.66
CA LYS A 203 18.94 -4.77 -19.40
C LYS A 203 18.56 -5.41 -20.75
N GLY A 204 17.30 -5.77 -20.95
CA GLY A 204 16.72 -6.04 -22.27
C GLY A 204 15.98 -4.82 -22.78
N SER A 205 15.70 -4.72 -24.08
CA SER A 205 14.79 -3.68 -24.61
C SER A 205 13.34 -3.99 -24.18
N TRP A 206 13.04 -3.95 -22.89
CA TRP A 206 11.69 -3.97 -22.37
C TRP A 206 11.30 -2.55 -22.00
N ASN A 207 10.36 -2.02 -22.77
CA ASN A 207 9.63 -0.84 -22.36
C ASN A 207 8.64 -1.31 -21.28
N PRO A 208 8.55 -0.71 -20.09
CA PRO A 208 7.47 -1.00 -19.15
C PRO A 208 6.08 -0.75 -19.75
N PHE A 209 6.07 -0.02 -20.88
CA PHE A 209 4.93 0.24 -21.75
C PHE A 209 4.88 -0.65 -23.02
N SER A 210 5.87 -1.53 -23.28
CA SER A 210 5.75 -2.58 -24.30
C SER A 210 5.06 -3.77 -23.67
N SER A 211 3.74 -3.69 -23.76
CA SER A 211 2.87 -4.81 -24.08
C SER A 211 3.62 -6.06 -24.55
N SER A 212 3.62 -7.12 -23.74
CA SER A 212 3.34 -8.44 -24.29
C SER A 212 2.16 -8.31 -25.25
N GLU A 213 2.23 -8.91 -26.44
CA GLU A 213 1.38 -8.74 -27.63
C GLU A 213 -0.16 -8.92 -27.47
N ASP A 214 -0.72 -8.72 -26.27
CA ASP A 214 -2.15 -8.80 -25.95
C ASP A 214 -2.69 -7.62 -25.09
N THR A 215 -1.87 -6.63 -24.70
CA THR A 215 -2.27 -5.63 -23.67
C THR A 215 -2.88 -4.32 -24.18
N ASN A 216 -3.62 -4.33 -25.29
CA ASN A 216 -4.33 -3.13 -25.74
C ASN A 216 -5.55 -2.75 -24.84
N LYS A 217 -5.76 -3.48 -23.73
CA LYS A 217 -6.68 -3.09 -22.65
C LYS A 217 -5.88 -2.44 -21.52
N LYS A 218 -5.81 -1.10 -21.52
CA LYS A 218 -5.42 -0.33 -20.33
C LYS A 218 -6.27 -0.82 -19.15
N GLN A 219 -5.64 -1.35 -18.10
CA GLN A 219 -6.37 -1.88 -16.95
C GLN A 219 -7.07 -0.73 -16.24
N LYS A 220 -8.40 -0.70 -16.31
CA LYS A 220 -9.23 0.32 -15.69
C LYS A 220 -9.05 0.29 -14.17
N TYR A 221 -9.10 1.45 -13.54
CA TYR A 221 -8.92 1.56 -12.09
C TYR A 221 -10.18 2.10 -11.41
N LEU A 222 -10.51 1.54 -10.25
CA LEU A 222 -11.62 1.99 -9.40
C LEU A 222 -11.14 3.03 -8.38
N GLY A 223 -9.94 2.86 -7.83
CA GLY A 223 -9.41 3.80 -6.85
C GLY A 223 -9.48 3.37 -5.40
N ILE A 224 -9.64 2.08 -5.11
CA ILE A 224 -9.79 1.60 -3.74
C ILE A 224 -8.75 0.55 -3.39
N THR A 225 -8.32 0.58 -2.13
CA THR A 225 -7.66 -0.57 -1.50
C THR A 225 -8.75 -1.46 -0.92
N MET A 226 -8.65 -2.76 -1.16
CA MET A 226 -9.69 -3.74 -0.88
C MET A 226 -9.19 -4.84 0.04
N LEU A 227 -10.05 -5.31 0.94
CA LEU A 227 -9.85 -6.47 1.79
C LEU A 227 -11.08 -7.39 1.67
N THR A 228 -10.93 -8.57 1.08
CA THR A 228 -12.01 -9.57 1.08
C THR A 228 -12.28 -10.00 2.51
N LEU A 229 -13.56 -10.19 2.82
CA LEU A 229 -14.01 -10.58 4.13
C LEU A 229 -14.13 -12.11 4.19
N THR A 230 -13.07 -12.76 4.67
CA THR A 230 -13.13 -14.19 5.02
C THR A 230 -13.91 -14.38 6.32
N PRO A 231 -14.47 -15.57 6.59
CA PRO A 231 -15.21 -15.81 7.84
C PRO A 231 -14.40 -15.50 9.11
N SER A 232 -13.08 -15.75 9.09
CA SER A 232 -12.19 -15.43 10.20
C SER A 232 -12.01 -13.93 10.39
N ILE A 233 -11.84 -13.16 9.30
CA ILE A 233 -11.74 -11.70 9.35
C ILE A 233 -13.05 -11.07 9.78
N ILE A 234 -14.18 -11.54 9.25
CA ILE A 234 -15.51 -11.06 9.65
C ILE A 234 -15.69 -11.21 11.14
N ARG A 235 -15.42 -12.42 11.66
CA ARG A 235 -15.52 -12.70 13.10
C ARG A 235 -14.62 -11.76 13.90
N GLU A 236 -13.36 -11.61 13.50
CA GLU A 236 -12.39 -10.75 14.20
C GLU A 236 -12.78 -9.26 14.18
N LEU A 237 -13.30 -8.78 13.05
CA LEU A 237 -13.79 -7.41 12.92
C LEU A 237 -15.07 -7.17 13.74
N GLN A 238 -16.00 -8.12 13.75
CA GLN A 238 -17.23 -8.03 14.55
C GLN A 238 -16.95 -8.12 16.05
N GLU A 239 -16.01 -8.97 16.48
CA GLU A 239 -15.59 -9.09 17.88
C GLU A 239 -14.95 -7.79 18.39
N ARG A 240 -14.20 -7.07 17.55
CA ARG A 240 -13.49 -5.84 17.92
C ARG A 240 -14.27 -4.56 17.67
N ASN A 241 -15.22 -4.58 16.74
CA ASN A 241 -16.05 -3.44 16.37
C ASN A 241 -17.52 -3.88 16.23
N PRO A 242 -18.35 -3.67 17.28
CA PRO A 242 -19.77 -4.01 17.23
C PRO A 242 -20.58 -3.25 16.18
N GLU A 243 -20.07 -2.13 15.65
CA GLU A 243 -20.71 -1.41 14.53
C GLU A 243 -20.35 -1.99 13.16
N PHE A 244 -19.45 -2.98 13.08
CA PHE A 244 -19.09 -3.60 11.82
C PHE A 244 -20.31 -4.30 11.20
N PRO A 245 -20.57 -4.14 9.89
CA PRO A 245 -21.75 -4.72 9.25
C PRO A 245 -21.91 -6.23 9.51
N ALA A 246 -23.15 -6.65 9.73
CA ALA A 246 -23.51 -8.07 9.82
C ALA A 246 -23.55 -8.70 8.42
N VAL A 247 -22.37 -9.03 7.89
CA VAL A 247 -22.18 -9.63 6.56
C VAL A 247 -21.60 -11.04 6.66
N ASN A 248 -21.95 -11.90 5.71
CA ASN A 248 -21.42 -13.26 5.61
C ASN A 248 -20.24 -13.37 4.62
N ASN A 249 -20.13 -12.42 3.69
CA ASN A 249 -19.09 -12.30 2.69
C ASN A 249 -19.09 -10.87 2.14
N GLY A 250 -18.11 -10.54 1.30
CA GLY A 250 -17.98 -9.23 0.68
C GLY A 250 -16.54 -8.75 0.63
N VAL A 251 -16.36 -7.51 0.19
CA VAL A 251 -15.06 -6.84 0.13
C VAL A 251 -15.13 -5.52 0.87
N LEU A 252 -14.38 -5.40 1.96
CA LEU A 252 -14.19 -4.17 2.71
C LEU A 252 -13.35 -3.18 1.91
N VAL A 253 -13.86 -1.96 1.79
CA VAL A 253 -13.13 -0.81 1.27
C VAL A 253 -12.21 -0.28 2.34
N TRP A 254 -10.94 -0.66 2.23
CA TRP A 254 -9.90 -0.26 3.16
C TRP A 254 -9.51 1.20 3.00
N ARG A 255 -9.41 1.68 1.76
CA ARG A 255 -9.05 3.08 1.47
C ARG A 255 -9.63 3.50 0.15
N VAL A 256 -10.00 4.78 0.04
CA VAL A 256 -10.39 5.41 -1.22
C VAL A 256 -9.29 6.40 -1.60
N MET A 257 -8.71 6.24 -2.80
CA MET A 257 -7.71 7.14 -3.35
C MET A 257 -8.39 8.45 -3.74
N VAL A 258 -7.76 9.58 -3.41
CA VAL A 258 -8.24 10.90 -3.79
C VAL A 258 -8.13 11.06 -5.30
N ASN A 259 -9.09 11.79 -5.92
CA ASN A 259 -9.21 11.93 -7.38
C ASN A 259 -9.38 10.61 -8.15
N SER A 260 -9.96 9.61 -7.49
CA SER A 260 -10.31 8.35 -8.12
C SER A 260 -11.79 8.29 -8.52
N PRO A 261 -12.20 7.39 -9.44
CA PRO A 261 -13.59 7.30 -9.86
C PRO A 261 -14.54 6.79 -8.77
N SER A 262 -14.04 6.36 -7.61
CA SER A 262 -14.82 5.85 -6.46
C SER A 262 -15.66 6.90 -5.72
N ALA A 263 -16.25 7.85 -6.43
CA ALA A 263 -17.14 8.85 -5.87
C ALA A 263 -18.32 8.17 -5.15
N GLY A 264 -18.55 8.57 -3.89
CA GLY A 264 -19.63 8.02 -3.05
C GLY A 264 -19.23 6.80 -2.22
N ILE A 265 -18.19 6.07 -2.61
CA ILE A 265 -17.58 4.99 -1.81
C ILE A 265 -16.71 5.62 -0.70
N ARG A 266 -16.67 4.99 0.47
CA ARG A 266 -15.95 5.45 1.66
C ARG A 266 -15.19 4.30 2.32
N HIS A 267 -14.18 4.66 3.11
CA HIS A 267 -13.55 3.72 4.04
C HIS A 267 -14.62 3.08 4.94
N GLY A 268 -14.53 1.76 5.12
CA GLY A 268 -15.46 1.00 5.95
C GLY A 268 -16.69 0.46 5.21
N ASP A 269 -16.90 0.85 3.94
CA ASP A 269 -17.96 0.26 3.13
C ASP A 269 -17.64 -1.21 2.82
N VAL A 270 -18.65 -2.07 2.83
CA VAL A 270 -18.53 -3.47 2.39
C VAL A 270 -19.25 -3.63 1.07
N ILE A 271 -18.52 -3.93 0.00
CA ILE A 271 -19.07 -4.25 -1.31
C ILE A 271 -19.56 -5.69 -1.28
N THR A 272 -20.85 -5.90 -1.55
CA THR A 272 -21.48 -7.23 -1.53
C THR A 272 -22.00 -7.66 -2.91
N ALA A 273 -22.30 -6.72 -3.81
CA ALA A 273 -22.64 -7.03 -5.19
C ALA A 273 -22.15 -5.94 -6.17
N ILE A 274 -21.86 -6.33 -7.41
CA ILE A 274 -21.60 -5.40 -8.52
C ILE A 274 -22.30 -5.89 -9.78
N ASN A 275 -23.03 -4.99 -10.46
CA ASN A 275 -23.80 -5.30 -11.67
C ASN A 275 -24.74 -6.51 -11.49
N GLY A 276 -25.36 -6.61 -10.30
CA GLY A 276 -26.24 -7.73 -9.93
C GLY A 276 -25.54 -9.07 -9.66
N LYS A 277 -24.20 -9.12 -9.65
CA LYS A 277 -23.41 -10.30 -9.30
C LYS A 277 -22.90 -10.19 -7.87
N ASP A 278 -23.05 -11.26 -7.11
CA ASP A 278 -22.49 -11.34 -5.76
C ASP A 278 -20.96 -11.26 -5.80
N ILE A 279 -20.42 -10.48 -4.87
CA ILE A 279 -18.99 -10.27 -4.71
C ILE A 279 -18.55 -10.97 -3.44
N HIS A 280 -17.75 -12.02 -3.60
CA HIS A 280 -17.20 -12.77 -2.49
C HIS A 280 -15.72 -12.48 -2.27
N SER A 281 -15.04 -11.90 -3.27
CA SER A 281 -13.63 -11.57 -3.19
C SER A 281 -13.26 -10.35 -4.02
N ALA A 282 -12.14 -9.72 -3.65
CA ALA A 282 -11.55 -8.65 -4.43
C ALA A 282 -11.19 -9.12 -5.85
N SER A 283 -10.96 -10.42 -6.07
CA SER A 283 -10.80 -11.03 -7.39
C SER A 283 -11.98 -10.81 -8.31
N ASP A 284 -13.17 -10.91 -7.76
CA ASP A 284 -14.41 -10.75 -8.50
C ASP A 284 -14.47 -9.31 -9.02
N ILE A 285 -14.12 -8.34 -8.15
CA ILE A 285 -14.02 -6.92 -8.52
C ILE A 285 -12.96 -6.70 -9.59
N TYR A 286 -11.72 -7.20 -9.42
CA TYR A 286 -10.67 -7.04 -10.43
C TYR A 286 -11.04 -7.67 -11.78
N SER A 287 -11.78 -8.79 -11.79
CA SER A 287 -12.27 -9.41 -13.02
C SER A 287 -13.28 -8.52 -13.75
N LEU A 288 -14.13 -7.81 -13.01
CA LEU A 288 -15.09 -6.84 -13.55
C LEU A 288 -14.39 -5.60 -14.09
N LEU A 289 -13.34 -5.11 -13.42
CA LEU A 289 -12.54 -3.97 -13.90
C LEU A 289 -11.91 -4.21 -15.29
N LYS A 290 -11.67 -5.47 -15.68
CA LYS A 290 -11.11 -5.81 -17.00
C LYS A 290 -12.12 -5.71 -18.14
N ASN A 291 -13.41 -5.85 -17.83
CA ASN A 291 -14.45 -6.07 -18.83
C ASN A 291 -15.53 -4.98 -18.85
N GLU A 292 -15.74 -4.29 -17.74
CA GLU A 292 -16.82 -3.30 -17.59
C GLU A 292 -16.30 -1.87 -17.70
N ASP A 293 -17.13 -0.92 -18.15
CA ASP A 293 -16.84 0.54 -18.11
C ASP A 293 -17.53 1.23 -16.93
N VAL A 294 -18.66 0.70 -16.50
CA VAL A 294 -19.50 1.23 -15.44
C VAL A 294 -19.83 0.10 -14.47
N LEU A 295 -19.71 0.37 -13.18
CA LEU A 295 -20.04 -0.55 -12.10
C LEU A 295 -21.21 0.01 -11.30
N HIS A 296 -22.29 -0.77 -11.19
CA HIS A 296 -23.37 -0.57 -10.24
C HIS A 296 -23.06 -1.38 -8.99
N ILE A 297 -22.51 -0.71 -7.99
CA ILE A 297 -21.91 -1.29 -6.79
C ILE A 297 -22.93 -1.19 -5.65
N HIS A 298 -23.35 -2.35 -5.15
CA HIS A 298 -24.13 -2.45 -3.93
C HIS A 298 -23.18 -2.55 -2.73
N ILE A 299 -23.36 -1.64 -1.77
CA ILE A 299 -22.53 -1.56 -0.57
C ILE A 299 -23.37 -1.57 0.69
N ILE A 300 -22.77 -2.11 1.76
CA ILE A 300 -23.27 -1.99 3.13
C ILE A 300 -22.35 -1.05 3.88
N ARG A 301 -22.91 0.02 4.42
CA ARG A 301 -22.20 0.99 5.26
C ARG A 301 -22.88 1.03 6.62
N LYS A 302 -22.16 0.56 7.65
CA LYS A 302 -22.75 0.23 8.96
C LYS A 302 -23.89 -0.78 8.77
N ASN A 303 -25.13 -0.41 9.02
CA ASN A 303 -26.31 -1.28 8.82
C ASN A 303 -27.29 -0.70 7.80
N ARG A 304 -26.78 0.02 6.79
CA ARG A 304 -27.60 0.56 5.69
C ARG A 304 -27.00 0.19 4.36
N GLU A 305 -27.88 -0.10 3.42
CA GLU A 305 -27.55 -0.45 2.05
C GLU A 305 -27.57 0.79 1.16
N PHE A 306 -26.64 0.83 0.19
CA PHE A 306 -26.56 1.88 -0.81
C PHE A 306 -26.17 1.29 -2.16
N ASP A 307 -26.75 1.83 -3.23
CA ASP A 307 -26.34 1.54 -4.60
C ASP A 307 -25.58 2.74 -5.16
N ILE A 308 -24.36 2.49 -5.64
CA ILE A 308 -23.47 3.51 -6.18
C ILE A 308 -23.10 3.14 -7.61
N THR A 309 -23.27 4.08 -8.53
CA THR A 309 -22.82 3.90 -9.91
C THR A 309 -21.49 4.60 -10.12
N VAL A 310 -20.48 3.85 -10.52
CA VAL A 310 -19.11 4.35 -10.77
C VAL A 310 -18.73 4.12 -12.22
N LYS A 311 -18.32 5.19 -12.91
CA LYS A 311 -17.67 5.08 -14.21
C LYS A 311 -16.17 4.92 -14.02
N LEU A 312 -15.61 3.82 -14.51
CA LEU A 312 -14.19 3.55 -14.37
C LEU A 312 -13.35 4.49 -15.23
N MET A 313 -12.13 4.75 -14.78
CA MET A 313 -11.16 5.58 -15.52
C MET A 313 -10.03 4.70 -16.06
N ASN A 314 -9.56 5.07 -17.26
CA ASN A 314 -8.28 4.56 -17.73
C ASN A 314 -7.16 5.22 -16.93
N PRO A 315 -6.11 4.49 -16.53
CA PRO A 315 -4.96 5.09 -15.87
C PRO A 315 -4.39 6.19 -16.77
N VAL A 316 -4.25 7.39 -16.21
CA VAL A 316 -3.61 8.53 -16.88
C VAL A 316 -2.11 8.32 -16.71
N LEU A 317 -1.46 7.82 -17.76
CA LEU A 317 -0.01 7.74 -17.82
C LEU A 317 0.51 9.00 -18.54
N PRO A 318 1.47 9.75 -17.97
CA PRO A 318 2.28 10.69 -18.74
C PRO A 318 3.17 9.97 -19.74
#